data_AF-A0A928EWY8-F1
#
_entry.id   AF-A0A928EWY8-F1
#
_cell.length_a   1.000
_cell.length_b   1.000
_cell.length_c   1.000
_cell.angle_alpha   90.00
_cell.angle_beta   90.00
_cell.angle_gamma   90.00
#
_symmetry.space_group_name_H-M   'P 1'
#
loop_
_entity.id
_entity.type
_entity.pdbx_description
1 polymer ?
#
loop_
_entity_poly.entity_id
_entity_poly.type
_entity_poly.pdbx_seq_one_letter_code
_entity_poly.pdbx_strand_id
1 'polypeptide(L)'
;MKKTKKDAATPSRLDTEYAAVLRFAVENCGLMNYTQFDLATIQKVNLFAMREELDIRTLEKTLDKIIAALPAIKRIFARPIIRLKDKTELLPVESVHVINNRTLAYASVHSETWGNITPGEGMRPKKLLTLRHEDSYVTYENIGFAKAITVIFRFIAHAMQQMTDTMFAARDMRFNLLERQNHLAYFLAIGKLHVGYIHNCDRLRVASERCAEKMLFIDRVLSTRRSSPVYKSCKGRIDRFVLKKSTTFRVHKDYAQIYKLLKWFAEHRLDVIEEPEEEEENTPGYTAYCHLITLFAAGHFSFEFAERPIDFMHMHARARFRDYRLLLRTVTVGKKKAIMISVQKEKLYRILLLPGGTPADLESFRSRCHAEEFLIASPSDEPGSVYLSLFDIESFRRVQQLLLRAMVYADEKRDICPFCGEQLVAETDLKTRSLRHTCPACRTVITEAVCPAEGKTYFETAINGYFPTPVSLSTGGKRERMLYRREVESLLFLRNITPIAPDGTPLCPHCQKIHTQEKTDP
;
A
#
# COMPACT_ATOMS: atom_id res chain seq x y z
N MET A 1 -12.56 21.70 -43.49
CA MET A 1 -13.48 22.00 -42.37
C MET A 1 -14.18 20.73 -41.91
N LYS A 2 -13.70 20.07 -40.86
CA LYS A 2 -14.45 19.12 -40.04
C LYS A 2 -13.98 19.33 -38.60
N LYS A 3 -14.83 19.98 -37.80
CA LYS A 3 -14.67 20.12 -36.34
C LYS A 3 -14.84 18.73 -35.73
N THR A 4 -13.77 18.13 -35.23
CA THR A 4 -13.86 17.02 -34.28
C THR A 4 -13.96 17.60 -32.88
N LYS A 5 -15.05 17.22 -32.20
CA LYS A 5 -15.36 17.53 -30.82
C LYS A 5 -14.15 17.17 -29.95
N LYS A 6 -13.73 18.12 -29.09
CA LYS A 6 -12.96 17.82 -27.89
C LYS A 6 -13.81 16.86 -27.07
N ASP A 7 -13.42 15.59 -27.02
CA ASP A 7 -13.92 14.66 -26.04
C ASP A 7 -13.59 15.23 -24.66
N ALA A 8 -14.61 15.39 -23.81
CA ALA A 8 -14.41 15.76 -22.42
C ALA A 8 -13.61 14.63 -21.76
N ALA A 9 -12.39 14.94 -21.32
CA ALA A 9 -11.55 13.98 -20.62
C ALA A 9 -12.32 13.41 -19.42
N THR A 10 -12.44 12.09 -19.36
CA THR A 10 -12.96 11.39 -18.18
C THR A 10 -12.13 11.85 -16.97
N PRO A 11 -12.77 12.32 -15.88
CA PRO A 11 -12.02 12.79 -14.71
C PRO A 11 -11.14 11.67 -14.17
N SER A 12 -9.93 12.00 -13.72
CA SER A 12 -9.03 11.04 -13.10
C SER A 12 -9.71 10.41 -11.86
N ARG A 13 -9.29 9.20 -11.49
CA ARG A 13 -9.82 8.54 -10.28
C ARG A 13 -9.54 9.40 -9.04
N LEU A 14 -8.32 9.94 -8.94
CA LEU A 14 -7.94 10.90 -7.90
C LEU A 14 -8.86 12.14 -7.86
N ASP A 15 -9.23 12.72 -9.00
CA ASP A 15 -10.17 13.85 -9.02
C ASP A 15 -11.54 13.47 -8.42
N THR A 16 -11.98 12.23 -8.62
CA THR A 16 -13.23 11.72 -8.07
C THR A 16 -13.14 11.48 -6.57
N GLU A 17 -12.05 10.83 -6.11
CA GLU A 17 -11.79 10.53 -4.70
C GLU A 17 -11.70 11.82 -3.84
N TYR A 18 -11.10 12.88 -4.38
CA TYR A 18 -10.89 14.15 -3.67
C TYR A 18 -11.91 15.25 -4.04
N ALA A 19 -12.92 14.96 -4.86
CA ALA A 19 -13.90 15.94 -5.34
C ALA A 19 -14.65 16.65 -4.20
N ALA A 20 -15.05 15.89 -3.15
CA ALA A 20 -15.78 16.45 -2.02
C ALA A 20 -14.94 17.47 -1.24
N VAL A 21 -13.65 17.17 -1.06
CA VAL A 21 -12.68 18.06 -0.40
C VAL A 21 -12.47 19.33 -1.22
N LEU A 22 -12.34 19.20 -2.55
CA LEU A 22 -12.20 20.34 -3.44
C LEU A 22 -13.43 21.25 -3.41
N ARG A 23 -14.64 20.67 -3.51
CA ARG A 23 -15.89 21.43 -3.43
C ARG A 23 -15.97 22.23 -2.13
N PHE A 24 -15.68 21.59 -1.00
CA PHE A 24 -15.66 22.25 0.30
C PHE A 24 -14.67 23.42 0.32
N ALA A 25 -13.44 23.21 -0.14
CA ALA A 25 -12.39 24.24 -0.14
C ALA A 25 -12.77 25.45 -1.02
N VAL A 26 -13.40 25.22 -2.17
CA VAL A 26 -13.84 26.28 -3.08
C VAL A 26 -15.04 27.05 -2.51
N GLU A 27 -16.07 26.36 -2.03
CA GLU A 27 -17.30 26.96 -1.52
C GLU A 27 -17.08 27.81 -0.25
N ASN A 28 -16.10 27.44 0.57
CA ASN A 28 -15.86 28.05 1.87
C ASN A 28 -14.60 28.93 1.91
N CYS A 29 -13.96 29.16 0.75
CA CYS A 29 -12.73 29.91 0.64
C CYS A 29 -12.89 31.36 1.13
N GLY A 30 -12.15 31.76 2.16
CA GLY A 30 -12.19 33.12 2.71
C GLY A 30 -13.48 33.46 3.48
N LEU A 31 -14.33 32.47 3.76
CA LEU A 31 -15.59 32.66 4.50
C LEU A 31 -15.51 32.18 5.95
N MET A 32 -14.56 31.31 6.27
CA MET A 32 -14.51 30.62 7.56
C MET A 32 -13.19 30.88 8.29
N ASN A 33 -13.27 31.08 9.61
CA ASN A 33 -12.10 31.07 10.49
C ASN A 33 -11.71 29.63 10.88
N TYR A 34 -10.60 29.46 11.61
CA TYR A 34 -10.13 28.14 12.01
C TYR A 34 -11.14 27.36 12.86
N THR A 35 -11.77 28.00 13.84
CA THR A 35 -12.76 27.35 14.73
C THR A 35 -13.97 26.82 13.95
N GLN A 36 -14.44 27.58 12.97
CA GLN A 36 -15.52 27.16 12.08
C GLN A 36 -15.09 26.02 11.17
N PHE A 37 -13.86 26.07 10.63
CA PHE A 37 -13.28 24.98 9.85
C PHE A 37 -13.17 23.69 10.67
N ASP A 38 -12.65 23.80 11.89
CA ASP A 38 -12.48 22.69 12.82
C ASP A 38 -13.83 22.00 13.11
N LEU A 39 -14.89 22.76 13.36
CA LEU A 39 -16.25 22.20 13.49
C LEU A 39 -16.75 21.56 12.19
N ALA A 40 -16.44 22.15 11.03
CA ALA A 40 -16.85 21.63 9.73
C ALA A 40 -16.18 20.29 9.37
N THR A 41 -15.01 19.97 9.94
CA THR A 41 -14.38 18.65 9.76
C THR A 41 -15.21 17.48 10.32
N ILE A 42 -16.17 17.79 11.20
CA ILE A 42 -17.08 16.80 11.80
C ILE A 42 -18.38 16.70 10.99
N GLN A 43 -18.82 17.81 10.39
CA GLN A 43 -20.18 17.95 9.85
C GLN A 43 -20.27 18.03 8.32
N LYS A 44 -19.26 18.62 7.67
CA LYS A 44 -19.35 19.05 6.25
C LYS A 44 -18.26 18.46 5.36
N VAL A 45 -17.07 18.19 5.90
CA VAL A 45 -15.95 17.64 5.15
C VAL A 45 -15.25 16.56 5.96
N ASN A 46 -15.04 15.38 5.36
CA ASN A 46 -14.24 14.34 5.98
C ASN A 46 -12.79 14.49 5.51
N LEU A 47 -11.85 14.61 6.44
CA LEU A 47 -10.40 14.55 6.16
C LEU A 47 -9.83 13.14 6.31
N PHE A 48 -10.69 12.18 6.66
CA PHE A 48 -10.41 10.76 6.66
C PHE A 48 -11.67 10.00 6.22
N ALA A 49 -11.54 9.14 5.22
CA ALA A 49 -12.64 8.37 4.67
C ALA A 49 -12.22 6.92 4.39
N MET A 50 -13.21 6.05 4.23
CA MET A 50 -13.00 4.71 3.68
C MET A 50 -13.04 4.82 2.16
N ARG A 51 -12.18 4.05 1.46
CA ARG A 51 -12.36 3.91 0.01
C ARG A 51 -13.73 3.32 -0.25
N GLU A 52 -14.56 4.05 -1.02
CA GLU A 52 -15.90 3.60 -1.43
C GLU A 52 -15.84 2.38 -2.37
N GLU A 53 -14.65 1.98 -2.82
CA GLU A 53 -14.45 0.90 -3.79
C GLU A 53 -14.88 -0.48 -3.28
N LEU A 54 -14.91 -0.69 -1.96
CA LEU A 54 -15.37 -1.96 -1.41
C LEU A 54 -16.86 -1.90 -1.12
N ASP A 55 -17.69 -2.10 -2.14
CA ASP A 55 -19.07 -2.54 -1.88
C ASP A 55 -19.01 -3.93 -1.26
N ILE A 56 -18.94 -3.97 0.07
CA ILE A 56 -18.85 -5.19 0.87
C ILE A 56 -20.01 -6.13 0.54
N ARG A 57 -21.17 -5.62 0.11
CA ARG A 57 -22.30 -6.46 -0.31
C ARG A 57 -22.01 -7.17 -1.63
N THR A 58 -21.37 -6.49 -2.57
CA THR A 58 -20.94 -7.08 -3.84
C THR A 58 -19.77 -8.04 -3.64
N LEU A 59 -18.81 -7.70 -2.78
CA LEU A 59 -17.74 -8.61 -2.35
C LEU A 59 -18.32 -9.90 -1.75
N GLU A 60 -19.24 -9.77 -0.79
CA GLU A 60 -19.85 -10.91 -0.13
C GLU A 60 -20.59 -11.82 -1.12
N LYS A 61 -21.42 -11.25 -2.01
CA LYS A 61 -22.10 -11.99 -3.08
C LYS A 61 -21.12 -12.75 -3.98
N THR A 62 -19.97 -12.14 -4.25
CA THR A 62 -18.90 -12.75 -5.05
C THR A 62 -18.29 -13.95 -4.34
N LEU A 63 -17.95 -13.78 -3.06
CA LEU A 63 -17.39 -14.84 -2.22
C LEU A 63 -18.38 -16.01 -2.09
N ASP A 64 -19.67 -15.73 -1.92
CA ASP A 64 -20.72 -16.76 -1.85
C ASP A 64 -20.82 -17.58 -3.15
N LYS A 65 -20.69 -16.94 -4.31
CA LYS A 65 -20.63 -17.65 -5.60
C LYS A 65 -19.40 -18.53 -5.73
N ILE A 66 -18.24 -18.07 -5.25
CA ILE A 66 -17.01 -18.87 -5.25
C ILE A 66 -17.17 -20.07 -4.30
N ILE A 67 -17.71 -19.86 -3.10
CA ILE A 67 -17.97 -20.92 -2.10
C ILE A 67 -18.93 -21.96 -2.67
N ALA A 68 -20.00 -21.55 -3.35
CA ALA A 68 -20.94 -22.47 -3.99
C ALA A 68 -20.27 -23.34 -5.08
N ALA A 69 -19.24 -22.82 -5.76
CA ALA A 69 -18.47 -23.55 -6.77
C ALA A 69 -17.35 -24.43 -6.18
N LEU A 70 -16.93 -24.22 -4.92
CA LEU A 70 -15.83 -24.97 -4.29
C LEU A 70 -15.99 -26.50 -4.32
N PRO A 71 -17.17 -27.10 -4.09
CA PRO A 71 -17.33 -28.55 -4.18
C PRO A 71 -17.00 -29.10 -5.59
N ALA A 72 -17.41 -28.39 -6.64
CA ALA A 72 -17.10 -28.76 -8.02
C ALA A 72 -15.60 -28.59 -8.30
N ILE A 73 -14.99 -27.49 -7.81
CA ILE A 73 -13.54 -27.26 -7.90
C ILE A 73 -12.76 -28.40 -7.24
N LYS A 74 -13.14 -28.82 -6.02
CA LYS A 74 -12.51 -29.94 -5.30
C LYS A 74 -12.59 -31.24 -6.10
N ARG A 75 -13.75 -31.53 -6.71
CA ARG A 75 -13.93 -32.74 -7.54
C ARG A 75 -13.08 -32.70 -8.81
N ILE A 76 -12.98 -31.57 -9.49
CA ILE A 76 -12.12 -31.42 -10.68
C ILE A 76 -10.64 -31.58 -10.33
N PHE A 77 -10.19 -31.05 -9.18
CA PHE A 77 -8.82 -31.31 -8.71
C PHE A 77 -8.55 -32.79 -8.41
N ALA A 78 -9.55 -33.52 -7.90
CA ALA A 78 -9.40 -34.94 -7.59
C ALA A 78 -9.51 -35.84 -8.84
N ARG A 79 -10.35 -35.47 -9.80
CA ARG A 79 -10.64 -36.24 -11.02
C ARG A 79 -10.78 -35.31 -12.24
N PRO A 80 -9.66 -34.81 -12.78
CA PRO A 80 -9.68 -33.97 -13.98
C PRO A 80 -9.95 -34.80 -15.24
N ILE A 81 -10.43 -34.14 -16.30
CA ILE A 81 -10.49 -34.75 -17.62
C ILE A 81 -9.06 -34.88 -18.16
N ILE A 82 -8.61 -36.11 -18.38
CA ILE A 82 -7.30 -36.42 -18.95
C ILE A 82 -7.51 -36.87 -20.40
N ARG A 83 -6.72 -36.32 -21.33
CA ARG A 83 -6.64 -36.84 -22.71
C ARG A 83 -5.30 -37.51 -22.91
N LEU A 84 -5.28 -38.70 -23.46
CA LEU A 84 -4.05 -39.37 -23.85
C LEU A 84 -3.47 -38.64 -25.07
N LYS A 85 -2.20 -38.27 -25.00
CA LYS A 85 -1.44 -37.71 -26.12
C LYS A 85 -0.37 -38.71 -26.53
N ASP A 86 -0.32 -38.99 -27.82
CA ASP A 86 0.68 -39.86 -28.39
C ASP A 86 1.97 -39.08 -28.60
N LYS A 87 3.05 -39.56 -27.98
CA LYS A 87 4.41 -39.04 -28.18
C LYS A 87 5.28 -40.15 -28.72
N THR A 88 5.91 -39.88 -29.85
CA THR A 88 6.86 -40.81 -30.48
C THR A 88 8.24 -40.56 -29.90
N GLU A 89 8.84 -41.59 -29.29
CA GLU A 89 10.20 -41.53 -28.72
C GLU A 89 11.08 -42.66 -29.27
N LEU A 90 12.37 -42.38 -29.45
CA LEU A 90 13.37 -43.38 -29.84
C LEU A 90 13.96 -44.03 -28.59
N LEU A 91 13.66 -45.31 -28.38
CA LEU A 91 14.16 -46.08 -27.24
C LEU A 91 15.02 -47.26 -27.71
N PRO A 92 15.93 -47.77 -26.87
CA PRO A 92 16.60 -49.05 -27.12
C PRO A 92 15.58 -50.17 -27.34
N VAL A 93 15.92 -51.16 -28.16
CA VAL A 93 14.99 -52.24 -28.55
C VAL A 93 14.42 -52.97 -27.34
N GLU A 94 15.21 -53.11 -26.29
CA GLU A 94 14.85 -53.78 -25.05
C GLU A 94 13.72 -53.07 -24.28
N SER A 95 13.56 -51.76 -24.51
CA SER A 95 12.61 -50.89 -23.81
C SER A 95 11.38 -50.53 -24.65
N VAL A 96 11.26 -51.11 -25.85
CA VAL A 96 10.20 -50.78 -26.81
C VAL A 96 9.00 -51.71 -26.58
N HIS A 97 7.84 -51.12 -26.27
CA HIS A 97 6.63 -51.88 -25.97
C HIS A 97 5.73 -52.12 -27.18
N VAL A 98 5.76 -51.25 -28.19
CA VAL A 98 4.88 -51.33 -29.37
C VAL A 98 5.68 -51.06 -30.64
N ILE A 99 5.63 -52.00 -31.58
CA ILE A 99 6.23 -51.89 -32.91
C ILE A 99 5.09 -51.77 -33.92
N ASN A 100 5.07 -50.69 -34.70
CA ASN A 100 4.08 -50.48 -35.76
C ASN A 100 4.75 -50.22 -37.11
N ASN A 101 3.96 -50.12 -38.18
CA ASN A 101 4.49 -49.86 -39.53
C ASN A 101 5.29 -48.55 -39.63
N ARG A 102 4.99 -47.56 -38.79
CA ARG A 102 5.78 -46.31 -38.74
C ARG A 102 7.11 -46.50 -38.04
N THR A 103 7.19 -47.35 -37.02
CA THR A 103 8.43 -47.77 -36.36
C THR A 103 9.37 -48.44 -37.35
N LEU A 104 8.83 -49.35 -38.16
CA LEU A 104 9.59 -50.07 -39.19
C LEU A 104 10.03 -49.14 -40.33
N ALA A 105 9.13 -48.25 -40.78
CA ALA A 105 9.47 -47.25 -41.80
C ALA A 105 10.56 -46.29 -41.31
N TYR A 106 10.46 -45.77 -40.08
CA TYR A 106 11.48 -44.91 -39.50
C TYR A 106 12.82 -45.64 -39.37
N ALA A 107 12.81 -46.87 -38.85
CA ALA A 107 14.02 -47.68 -38.76
C ALA A 107 14.66 -47.91 -40.13
N SER A 108 13.89 -48.16 -41.20
CA SER A 108 14.44 -48.36 -42.54
C SER A 108 15.12 -47.13 -43.17
N VAL A 109 14.77 -45.92 -42.72
CA VAL A 109 15.29 -44.66 -43.27
C VAL A 109 16.49 -44.13 -42.47
N HIS A 110 16.53 -44.38 -41.17
CA HIS A 110 17.50 -43.77 -40.25
C HIS A 110 18.61 -44.76 -39.85
N SER A 111 19.72 -44.74 -40.58
CA SER A 111 20.85 -45.66 -40.37
C SER A 111 21.53 -45.51 -39.00
N GLU A 112 21.39 -44.35 -38.34
CA GLU A 112 21.83 -44.15 -36.96
C GLU A 112 21.08 -45.02 -35.92
N THR A 113 19.97 -45.63 -36.31
CA THR A 113 19.20 -46.54 -35.45
C THR A 113 19.62 -47.99 -35.59
N TRP A 114 20.55 -48.31 -36.50
CA TRP A 114 20.98 -49.67 -36.80
C TRP A 114 22.11 -50.10 -35.87
N GLY A 115 22.09 -51.36 -35.44
CA GLY A 115 23.17 -51.98 -34.68
C GLY A 115 24.15 -52.67 -35.61
N ASN A 116 23.69 -53.76 -36.26
CA ASN A 116 24.48 -54.56 -37.19
C ASN A 116 23.62 -54.92 -38.42
N ILE A 117 24.23 -54.94 -39.60
CA ILE A 117 23.62 -55.44 -40.84
C ILE A 117 24.39 -56.69 -41.26
N THR A 118 23.73 -57.84 -41.26
CA THR A 118 24.35 -59.11 -41.71
C THR A 118 23.83 -59.45 -43.11
N PRO A 119 24.70 -59.69 -44.10
CA PRO A 119 24.27 -60.11 -45.43
C PRO A 119 23.50 -61.43 -45.35
N GLY A 120 22.23 -61.44 -45.76
CA GLY A 120 21.36 -62.62 -45.77
C GLY A 120 20.44 -62.81 -44.53
N GLU A 121 20.77 -62.22 -43.37
CA GLU A 121 19.97 -62.34 -42.13
C GLU A 121 19.16 -61.07 -41.78
N GLY A 122 19.39 -59.97 -42.50
CA GLY A 122 18.66 -58.71 -42.33
C GLY A 122 19.30 -57.75 -41.32
N MET A 123 18.57 -56.67 -41.03
CA MET A 123 19.04 -55.53 -40.23
C MET A 123 18.61 -55.67 -38.76
N ARG A 124 19.56 -55.62 -37.82
CA ARG A 124 19.27 -55.57 -36.38
C ARG A 124 19.25 -54.12 -35.89
N PRO A 125 18.09 -53.55 -35.52
CA PRO A 125 18.02 -52.20 -34.97
C PRO A 125 18.61 -52.15 -33.56
N LYS A 126 19.25 -51.02 -33.21
CA LYS A 126 19.73 -50.69 -31.87
C LYS A 126 18.73 -49.83 -31.10
N LYS A 127 17.95 -49.00 -31.81
CA LYS A 127 16.87 -48.19 -31.24
C LYS A 127 15.66 -48.26 -32.16
N LEU A 128 14.46 -48.24 -31.58
CA LEU A 128 13.20 -48.22 -32.33
C LEU A 128 12.31 -47.08 -31.86
N LEU A 129 11.54 -46.53 -32.79
CA LEU A 129 10.55 -45.51 -32.53
C LEU A 129 9.30 -46.15 -31.90
N THR A 130 9.02 -45.86 -30.63
CA THR A 130 7.79 -46.34 -29.97
C THR A 130 6.81 -45.20 -29.76
N LEU A 131 5.51 -45.53 -29.79
CA LEU A 131 4.46 -44.64 -29.32
C LEU A 131 4.33 -44.81 -27.80
N ARG A 132 4.49 -43.71 -27.06
CA ARG A 132 4.16 -43.62 -25.64
C ARG A 132 2.91 -42.76 -25.49
N HIS A 133 1.93 -43.27 -24.75
CA HIS A 133 0.76 -42.48 -24.37
C HIS A 133 1.12 -41.69 -23.11
N GLU A 134 1.19 -40.36 -23.22
CA GLU A 134 1.36 -39.47 -22.08
C GLU A 134 0.01 -38.85 -21.69
N ASP A 135 -0.28 -38.79 -20.39
CA ASP A 135 -1.47 -38.12 -19.87
C ASP A 135 -1.37 -36.61 -20.10
N SER A 136 -2.20 -36.11 -21.03
CA SER A 136 -2.35 -34.67 -21.26
C SER A 136 -3.50 -34.10 -20.45
N TYR A 137 -3.12 -33.32 -19.44
CA TYR A 137 -4.05 -32.50 -18.65
C TYR A 137 -4.50 -31.24 -19.40
N VAL A 138 -3.93 -30.94 -20.57
CA VAL A 138 -4.14 -29.66 -21.24
C VAL A 138 -5.32 -29.72 -22.21
N THR A 139 -6.52 -29.81 -21.64
CA THR A 139 -7.79 -29.70 -22.37
C THR A 139 -8.32 -28.27 -22.33
N TYR A 140 -9.19 -27.92 -23.28
CA TYR A 140 -9.82 -26.60 -23.31
C TYR A 140 -10.50 -26.26 -21.96
N GLU A 141 -11.23 -27.22 -21.41
CA GLU A 141 -11.93 -27.11 -20.15
C GLU A 141 -10.98 -26.98 -18.95
N ASN A 142 -9.86 -27.71 -18.94
CA ASN A 142 -8.86 -27.62 -17.88
C ASN A 142 -8.09 -26.30 -17.93
N ILE A 143 -7.87 -25.72 -19.11
CA ILE A 143 -7.31 -24.37 -19.25
C ILE A 143 -8.31 -23.34 -18.69
N GLY A 144 -9.60 -23.47 -19.02
CA GLY A 144 -10.65 -22.62 -18.45
C GLY A 144 -10.75 -22.75 -16.93
N PHE A 145 -10.68 -23.97 -16.41
CA PHE A 145 -10.59 -24.22 -14.97
C PHE A 145 -9.38 -23.55 -14.33
N ALA A 146 -8.19 -23.72 -14.90
CA ALA A 146 -6.98 -23.07 -14.40
C ALA A 146 -7.11 -21.54 -14.41
N LYS A 147 -7.70 -20.94 -15.47
CA LYS A 147 -8.01 -19.51 -15.51
C LYS A 147 -8.94 -19.09 -14.37
N ALA A 148 -10.03 -19.84 -14.12
CA ALA A 148 -10.96 -19.55 -13.04
C ALA A 148 -10.25 -19.54 -11.67
N ILE A 149 -9.39 -20.53 -11.40
CA ILE A 149 -8.60 -20.59 -10.17
C ILE A 149 -7.64 -19.41 -10.05
N THR A 150 -6.96 -19.04 -11.14
CA THR A 150 -6.08 -17.87 -11.14
C THR A 150 -6.85 -16.57 -10.88
N VAL A 151 -8.02 -16.38 -11.48
CA VAL A 151 -8.89 -15.21 -11.20
C VAL A 151 -9.33 -15.20 -9.74
N ILE A 152 -9.75 -16.34 -9.17
CA ILE A 152 -10.12 -16.43 -7.74
C ILE A 152 -8.95 -16.04 -6.84
N PHE A 153 -7.74 -16.54 -7.09
CA PHE A 153 -6.57 -16.18 -6.27
C PHE A 153 -6.24 -14.69 -6.37
N ARG A 154 -6.31 -14.10 -7.58
CA ARG A 154 -6.07 -12.66 -7.75
C ARG A 154 -7.13 -11.85 -7.03
N PHE A 155 -8.41 -12.21 -7.19
CA PHE A 155 -9.53 -11.57 -6.53
C PHE A 155 -9.40 -11.61 -5.01
N ILE A 156 -9.12 -12.78 -4.43
CA ILE A 156 -8.94 -12.92 -2.98
C ILE A 156 -7.73 -12.13 -2.50
N ALA A 157 -6.60 -12.19 -3.21
CA ALA A 157 -5.42 -11.44 -2.83
C ALA A 157 -5.65 -9.91 -2.88
N HIS A 158 -6.47 -9.42 -3.81
CA HIS A 158 -6.84 -8.01 -3.91
C HIS A 158 -7.88 -7.61 -2.85
N ALA A 159 -8.93 -8.40 -2.67
CA ALA A 159 -9.98 -8.13 -1.68
C ALA A 159 -9.46 -8.25 -0.23
N MET A 160 -8.59 -9.23 0.07
CA MET A 160 -7.93 -9.32 1.37
C MET A 160 -7.02 -8.12 1.63
N GLN A 161 -6.34 -7.60 0.60
CA GLN A 161 -5.55 -6.38 0.73
C GLN A 161 -6.43 -5.19 1.11
N GLN A 162 -7.45 -4.89 0.30
CA GLN A 162 -8.38 -3.78 0.57
C GLN A 162 -9.03 -3.89 1.94
N MET A 163 -9.34 -5.11 2.38
CA MET A 163 -9.93 -5.33 3.68
C MET A 163 -8.94 -5.22 4.84
N THR A 164 -7.66 -5.52 4.61
CA THR A 164 -6.63 -5.30 5.64
C THR A 164 -6.36 -3.81 5.81
N ASP A 165 -6.34 -3.02 4.72
CA ASP A 165 -6.18 -1.57 4.80
C ASP A 165 -7.33 -0.93 5.60
N THR A 166 -8.57 -1.37 5.37
CA THR A 166 -9.76 -0.90 6.10
C THR A 166 -9.81 -1.36 7.56
N MET A 167 -9.30 -2.56 7.87
CA MET A 167 -9.19 -3.07 9.23
C MET A 167 -8.01 -2.47 10.01
N PHE A 168 -6.91 -2.11 9.35
CA PHE A 168 -5.77 -1.42 9.95
C PHE A 168 -6.21 -0.04 10.47
N ALA A 169 -6.92 0.73 9.64
CA ALA A 169 -7.60 1.96 10.04
C ALA A 169 -8.53 1.79 11.27
N ALA A 170 -9.09 0.60 11.47
CA ALA A 170 -9.90 0.27 12.65
C ALA A 170 -9.05 -0.05 13.90
N ARG A 171 -7.90 -0.70 13.71
CA ARG A 171 -7.03 -1.20 14.79
C ARG A 171 -6.20 -0.10 15.45
N ASP A 172 -5.85 0.97 14.73
CA ASP A 172 -5.12 2.12 15.27
C ASP A 172 -5.89 2.90 16.35
N MET A 173 -7.15 2.55 16.60
CA MET A 173 -7.90 2.96 17.79
C MET A 173 -7.39 2.32 19.09
N ARG A 174 -6.29 1.55 19.10
CA ARG A 174 -5.62 1.15 20.35
C ARG A 174 -4.92 2.36 20.97
N PHE A 175 -5.69 3.12 21.74
CA PHE A 175 -5.21 4.30 22.43
C PHE A 175 -4.21 3.93 23.54
N ASN A 176 -3.02 4.53 23.50
CA ASN A 176 -2.14 4.55 24.66
C ASN A 176 -2.72 5.51 25.70
N LEU A 177 -2.95 5.01 26.93
CA LEU A 177 -3.44 5.81 28.06
C LEU A 177 -2.54 7.04 28.32
N LEU A 178 -1.25 6.93 28.00
CA LEU A 178 -0.26 8.00 28.19
C LEU A 178 -0.48 9.18 27.23
N GLU A 179 -0.84 8.91 25.98
CA GLU A 179 -1.17 9.95 24.99
C GLU A 179 -2.52 10.61 25.30
N ARG A 180 -3.49 9.84 25.80
CA ARG A 180 -4.79 10.38 26.24
C ARG A 180 -4.64 11.40 27.35
N GLN A 181 -3.70 11.19 28.29
CA GLN A 181 -3.49 12.10 29.41
C GLN A 181 -2.64 13.32 29.01
N ASN A 182 -1.60 13.13 28.18
CA ASN A 182 -0.64 14.19 27.87
C ASN A 182 -1.06 15.08 26.69
N HIS A 183 -1.88 14.59 25.76
CA HIS A 183 -2.21 15.30 24.53
C HIS A 183 -3.70 15.18 24.16
N LEU A 184 -4.54 15.82 24.98
CA LEU A 184 -5.99 15.87 24.75
C LEU A 184 -6.36 16.39 23.35
N ALA A 185 -5.65 17.42 22.85
CA ALA A 185 -5.91 17.98 21.53
C ALA A 185 -5.69 16.97 20.39
N TYR A 186 -4.66 16.13 20.49
CA TYR A 186 -4.38 15.04 19.55
C TYR A 186 -5.48 13.96 19.60
N PHE A 187 -5.87 13.57 20.82
CA PHE A 187 -6.95 12.59 21.01
C PHE A 187 -8.28 13.09 20.42
N LEU A 188 -8.62 14.37 20.64
CA LEU A 188 -9.80 14.99 20.05
C LEU A 188 -9.71 15.02 18.52
N ALA A 189 -8.54 15.30 17.94
CA ALA A 189 -8.33 15.30 16.50
C ALA A 189 -8.63 13.93 15.88
N ILE A 190 -8.07 12.87 16.46
CA ILE A 190 -8.33 11.49 16.03
C ILE A 190 -9.82 11.17 16.13
N GLY A 191 -10.47 11.56 17.24
CA GLY A 191 -11.91 11.41 17.41
C GLY A 191 -12.71 12.09 16.28
N LYS A 192 -12.35 13.32 15.90
CA LYS A 192 -13.00 14.07 14.81
C LYS A 192 -12.79 13.42 13.45
N LEU A 193 -11.55 13.02 13.13
CA LEU A 193 -11.23 12.29 11.89
C LEU A 193 -12.04 10.99 11.81
N HIS A 194 -12.27 10.32 12.94
CA HIS A 194 -13.07 9.11 13.01
C HIS A 194 -14.58 9.31 12.92
N VAL A 195 -15.15 10.51 13.09
CA VAL A 195 -16.61 10.69 12.95
C VAL A 195 -17.08 10.27 11.55
N GLY A 196 -16.32 10.62 10.50
CA GLY A 196 -16.56 10.15 9.13
C GLY A 196 -16.38 8.63 8.96
N TYR A 197 -15.52 8.00 9.77
CA TYR A 197 -15.28 6.56 9.78
C TYR A 197 -16.40 5.79 10.49
N ILE A 198 -16.79 6.19 11.71
CA ILE A 198 -17.73 5.47 12.59
C ILE A 198 -19.12 5.35 11.95
N HIS A 199 -19.61 6.42 11.30
CA HIS A 199 -20.90 6.39 10.61
C HIS A 199 -20.99 5.29 9.52
N ASN A 200 -19.86 4.94 8.90
CA ASN A 200 -19.77 3.89 7.90
C ASN A 200 -19.33 2.55 8.50
N CYS A 201 -18.46 2.54 9.50
CA CYS A 201 -17.78 1.34 9.96
C CYS A 201 -18.64 0.43 10.85
N ASP A 202 -19.48 0.97 11.75
CA ASP A 202 -20.32 0.12 12.61
C ASP A 202 -21.31 -0.72 11.80
N ARG A 203 -21.81 -0.17 10.68
CA ARG A 203 -22.67 -0.89 9.74
C ARG A 203 -21.94 -1.95 8.92
N LEU A 204 -20.64 -1.78 8.71
CA LEU A 204 -19.84 -2.60 7.79
C LEU A 204 -18.96 -3.63 8.52
N ARG A 205 -18.63 -3.44 9.80
CA ARG A 205 -17.72 -4.30 10.57
C ARG A 205 -18.10 -5.78 10.53
N VAL A 206 -19.37 -6.09 10.83
CA VAL A 206 -19.88 -7.47 10.85
C VAL A 206 -19.78 -8.12 9.46
N ALA A 207 -20.04 -7.35 8.40
CA ALA A 207 -19.97 -7.83 7.04
C ALA A 207 -18.50 -8.03 6.58
N SER A 208 -17.59 -7.14 7.00
CA SER A 208 -16.15 -7.26 6.75
C SER A 208 -15.54 -8.48 7.45
N GLU A 209 -15.88 -8.73 8.72
CA GLU A 209 -15.41 -9.92 9.46
C GLU A 209 -15.85 -11.22 8.77
N ARG A 210 -17.13 -11.31 8.38
CA ARG A 210 -17.66 -12.44 7.59
C ARG A 210 -16.93 -12.63 6.26
N CYS A 211 -16.67 -11.53 5.53
CA CYS A 211 -15.91 -11.59 4.29
C CYS A 211 -14.47 -12.09 4.53
N ALA A 212 -13.85 -11.74 5.67
CA ALA A 212 -12.51 -12.18 6.05
C ALA A 212 -12.43 -13.68 6.23
N GLU A 213 -13.37 -14.22 7.01
CA GLU A 213 -13.47 -15.65 7.26
C GLU A 213 -13.68 -16.42 5.96
N LYS A 214 -14.60 -15.94 5.10
CA LYS A 214 -14.86 -16.53 3.77
C LYS A 214 -13.60 -16.52 2.89
N MET A 215 -12.88 -15.40 2.82
CA MET A 215 -11.65 -15.29 2.04
C MET A 215 -10.55 -16.22 2.55
N LEU A 216 -10.29 -16.24 3.86
CA LEU A 216 -9.31 -17.15 4.49
C LEU A 216 -9.69 -18.62 4.31
N PHE A 217 -10.98 -18.94 4.34
CA PHE A 217 -11.46 -20.29 4.06
C PHE A 217 -11.19 -20.69 2.61
N ILE A 218 -11.53 -19.84 1.63
CA ILE A 218 -11.28 -20.14 0.22
C ILE A 218 -9.77 -20.26 -0.05
N ASP A 219 -8.96 -19.35 0.47
CA ASP A 219 -7.50 -19.37 0.28
C ASP A 219 -6.87 -20.66 0.83
N ARG A 220 -7.22 -21.06 2.07
CA ARG A 220 -6.75 -22.34 2.66
C ARG A 220 -7.17 -23.55 1.83
N VAL A 221 -8.39 -23.54 1.28
CA VAL A 221 -8.90 -24.64 0.45
C VAL A 221 -8.16 -24.72 -0.89
N LEU A 222 -7.82 -23.60 -1.52
CA LEU A 222 -7.22 -23.60 -2.86
C LEU A 222 -5.69 -23.67 -2.83
N SER A 223 -5.04 -23.02 -1.86
CA SER A 223 -3.57 -22.96 -1.72
C SER A 223 -2.93 -24.35 -1.64
N THR A 224 -3.53 -25.26 -0.87
CA THR A 224 -3.09 -26.66 -0.73
C THR A 224 -3.12 -27.44 -2.05
N ARG A 225 -3.88 -26.99 -3.06
CA ARG A 225 -4.07 -27.66 -4.36
C ARG A 225 -3.28 -27.01 -5.49
N ARG A 226 -2.47 -25.99 -5.20
CA ARG A 226 -1.66 -25.24 -6.19
C ARG A 226 -0.58 -26.10 -6.85
N SER A 227 -0.13 -27.15 -6.15
CA SER A 227 0.86 -28.11 -6.66
C SER A 227 0.30 -29.15 -7.63
N SER A 228 -1.03 -29.20 -7.80
CA SER A 228 -1.71 -30.21 -8.62
C SER A 228 -1.27 -30.20 -10.09
N PRO A 229 -1.20 -31.37 -10.74
CA PRO A 229 -0.71 -31.50 -12.12
C PRO A 229 -1.57 -30.72 -13.12
N VAL A 230 -2.89 -30.73 -12.94
CA VAL A 230 -3.86 -30.02 -13.79
C VAL A 230 -3.57 -28.53 -13.88
N TYR A 231 -3.32 -27.90 -12.72
CA TYR A 231 -3.06 -26.47 -12.64
C TYR A 231 -1.68 -26.12 -13.19
N LYS A 232 -0.64 -26.88 -12.81
CA LYS A 232 0.74 -26.66 -13.29
C LYS A 232 0.85 -26.76 -14.81
N SER A 233 0.25 -27.80 -15.41
CA SER A 233 0.32 -28.03 -16.85
C SER A 233 -0.45 -27.00 -17.67
N CYS A 234 -1.49 -26.38 -17.11
CA CYS A 234 -2.34 -25.41 -17.82
C CYS A 234 -1.93 -23.95 -17.59
N LYS A 235 -1.16 -23.64 -16.52
CA LYS A 235 -0.82 -22.27 -16.09
C LYS A 235 -0.26 -21.39 -17.22
N GLY A 236 0.65 -21.93 -18.04
CA GLY A 236 1.30 -21.18 -19.13
C GLY A 236 0.40 -20.86 -20.34
N ARG A 237 -0.86 -21.34 -20.36
CA ARG A 237 -1.81 -21.14 -21.48
C ARG A 237 -3.04 -20.33 -21.11
N ILE A 238 -3.10 -19.81 -19.88
CA ILE A 238 -4.25 -19.09 -19.31
C ILE A 238 -4.53 -17.78 -20.05
N ASP A 239 -3.48 -17.02 -20.38
CA ASP A 239 -3.64 -15.66 -20.92
C ASP A 239 -4.23 -15.65 -22.33
N ARG A 240 -4.05 -16.75 -23.09
CA ARG A 240 -4.62 -16.93 -24.43
C ARG A 240 -6.03 -17.52 -24.42
N PHE A 241 -6.61 -17.78 -23.25
CA PHE A 241 -7.92 -18.43 -23.14
C PHE A 241 -9.07 -17.45 -23.38
N VAL A 242 -9.86 -17.75 -24.41
CA VAL A 242 -11.13 -17.09 -24.71
C VAL A 242 -12.29 -18.01 -24.36
N LEU A 243 -13.26 -17.50 -23.58
CA LEU A 243 -14.43 -18.25 -23.15
C LEU A 243 -15.37 -18.53 -24.33
N LYS A 244 -15.54 -19.81 -24.66
CA LYS A 244 -16.44 -20.34 -25.69
C LYS A 244 -17.32 -21.40 -25.05
N LYS A 245 -18.53 -21.56 -25.58
CA LYS A 245 -19.43 -22.65 -25.15
C LYS A 245 -18.87 -23.98 -25.68
N SER A 246 -18.52 -24.92 -24.79
CA SER A 246 -18.17 -26.30 -25.16
C SER A 246 -19.26 -27.27 -24.72
N THR A 247 -19.34 -28.43 -25.37
CA THR A 247 -20.26 -29.52 -25.00
C THR A 247 -19.96 -30.06 -23.60
N THR A 248 -18.68 -30.20 -23.25
CA THR A 248 -18.23 -30.61 -21.92
C THR A 248 -18.67 -29.62 -20.82
N PHE A 249 -18.60 -28.31 -21.08
CA PHE A 249 -19.12 -27.29 -20.18
C PHE A 249 -20.66 -27.32 -20.04
N ARG A 250 -21.40 -27.96 -20.95
CA ARG A 250 -22.86 -28.15 -20.84
C ARG A 250 -23.23 -29.44 -20.11
N VAL A 251 -22.54 -30.54 -20.39
CA VAL A 251 -22.95 -31.88 -19.96
C VAL A 251 -22.31 -32.26 -18.62
N HIS A 252 -21.05 -31.91 -18.38
CA HIS A 252 -20.37 -32.31 -17.16
C HIS A 252 -20.73 -31.37 -16.00
N LYS A 253 -21.44 -31.91 -14.98
CA LYS A 253 -21.98 -31.16 -13.83
C LYS A 253 -20.96 -30.21 -13.19
N ASP A 254 -19.74 -30.69 -12.96
CA ASP A 254 -18.70 -29.89 -12.29
C ASP A 254 -18.10 -28.79 -13.19
N TYR A 255 -17.73 -29.10 -14.44
CA TYR A 255 -17.23 -28.09 -15.38
C TYR A 255 -18.30 -27.05 -15.76
N ALA A 256 -19.58 -27.43 -15.76
CA ALA A 256 -20.68 -26.48 -15.96
C ALA A 256 -20.74 -25.40 -14.86
N GLN A 257 -20.39 -25.73 -13.62
CA GLN A 257 -20.30 -24.74 -12.53
C GLN A 257 -19.12 -23.79 -12.73
N ILE A 258 -17.99 -24.30 -13.22
CA ILE A 258 -16.83 -23.46 -13.58
C ILE A 258 -17.16 -22.51 -14.73
N TYR A 259 -17.91 -22.97 -15.74
CA TYR A 259 -18.37 -22.11 -16.83
C TYR A 259 -19.26 -20.96 -16.34
N LYS A 260 -20.20 -21.25 -15.43
CA LYS A 260 -21.05 -20.21 -14.80
C LYS A 260 -20.21 -19.19 -14.04
N LEU A 261 -19.19 -19.65 -13.31
CA LEU A 261 -18.30 -18.77 -12.54
C LEU A 261 -17.45 -17.88 -13.45
N LEU A 262 -16.87 -18.43 -14.51
CA LEU A 262 -16.12 -17.67 -15.51
C LEU A 262 -16.98 -16.63 -16.24
N LYS A 263 -18.23 -16.98 -16.57
CA LYS A 263 -19.18 -16.04 -17.16
C LYS A 263 -19.46 -14.88 -16.21
N TRP A 264 -19.67 -15.18 -14.94
CA TRP A 264 -19.92 -14.17 -13.92
C TRP A 264 -18.70 -13.25 -13.71
N PHE A 265 -17.47 -13.78 -13.71
CA PHE A 265 -16.24 -12.97 -13.65
C PHE A 265 -16.12 -12.02 -14.84
N ALA A 266 -16.40 -12.50 -16.07
CA ALA A 266 -16.36 -11.67 -17.26
C ALA A 266 -17.44 -10.56 -17.26
N GLU A 267 -18.65 -10.87 -16.77
CA GLU A 267 -19.74 -9.88 -16.62
C GLU A 267 -19.38 -8.76 -15.62
N HIS A 268 -18.58 -9.06 -14.60
CA HIS A 268 -18.19 -8.11 -13.54
C HIS A 268 -16.75 -7.59 -13.73
N ARG A 269 -16.12 -7.85 -14.89
CA ARG A 269 -14.74 -7.44 -15.25
C ARG A 269 -13.66 -7.84 -14.24
N LEU A 270 -13.87 -8.91 -13.47
CA LEU A 270 -12.91 -9.38 -12.47
C LEU A 270 -11.72 -10.13 -13.07
N ASP A 271 -11.75 -10.38 -14.38
CA ASP A 271 -10.71 -11.01 -15.17
C ASP A 271 -9.72 -10.02 -15.80
N VAL A 272 -10.04 -8.71 -15.78
CA VAL A 272 -9.20 -7.64 -16.32
C VAL A 272 -8.17 -7.23 -15.28
N ILE A 273 -6.90 -7.30 -15.68
CA ILE A 273 -5.80 -6.65 -14.96
C ILE A 273 -5.81 -5.21 -15.44
N GLU A 274 -6.47 -4.32 -14.72
CA GLU A 274 -6.15 -2.90 -14.85
C GLU A 274 -4.80 -2.75 -14.16
N GLU A 275 -3.72 -2.67 -14.96
CA GLU A 275 -2.50 -2.06 -14.46
C GLU A 275 -2.87 -0.64 -14.04
N PRO A 276 -2.52 -0.20 -12.82
CA PRO A 276 -2.81 1.17 -12.42
C PRO A 276 -2.15 2.07 -13.47
N GLU A 277 -2.97 2.79 -14.24
CA GLU A 277 -2.45 3.82 -15.12
C GLU A 277 -1.63 4.79 -14.24
N GLU A 278 -0.49 5.27 -14.75
CA GLU A 278 0.28 6.32 -14.10
C GLU A 278 -0.59 7.59 -14.07
N GLU A 279 -1.41 7.71 -13.03
CA GLU A 279 -2.29 8.85 -12.84
C GLU A 279 -1.45 10.06 -12.41
N GLU A 280 -1.79 11.23 -12.97
CA GLU A 280 -1.16 12.48 -12.58
C GLU A 280 -1.55 12.81 -11.13
N GLU A 281 -0.63 12.59 -10.18
CA GLU A 281 -0.89 12.79 -8.74
C GLU A 281 -1.16 14.25 -8.36
N ASN A 282 -0.80 15.20 -9.23
CA ASN A 282 -0.97 16.63 -8.98
C ASN A 282 -2.36 17.11 -9.43
N THR A 283 -3.40 16.66 -8.72
CA THR A 283 -4.77 17.14 -8.91
C THR A 283 -5.09 18.32 -7.98
N PRO A 284 -5.97 19.25 -8.40
CA PRO A 284 -6.45 20.33 -7.52
C PRO A 284 -7.11 19.81 -6.25
N GLY A 285 -7.82 18.68 -6.33
CA GLY A 285 -8.47 18.04 -5.18
C GLY A 285 -7.47 17.50 -4.17
N TYR A 286 -6.42 16.82 -4.63
CA TYR A 286 -5.36 16.34 -3.75
C TYR A 286 -4.57 17.50 -3.12
N THR A 287 -4.29 18.55 -3.88
CA THR A 287 -3.66 19.78 -3.35
C THR A 287 -4.51 20.41 -2.23
N ALA A 288 -5.83 20.50 -2.44
CA ALA A 288 -6.75 21.02 -1.43
C ALA A 288 -6.77 20.13 -0.17
N TYR A 289 -6.75 18.81 -0.32
CA TYR A 289 -6.61 17.89 0.81
C TYR A 289 -5.34 18.16 1.61
N CYS A 290 -4.18 18.25 0.95
CA CYS A 290 -2.91 18.57 1.61
C CYS A 290 -2.96 19.91 2.36
N HIS A 291 -3.63 20.94 1.83
CA HIS A 291 -3.87 22.19 2.55
C HIS A 291 -4.71 21.99 3.82
N LEU A 292 -5.87 21.33 3.69
CA LEU A 292 -6.80 21.15 4.81
C LEU A 292 -6.21 20.26 5.91
N ILE A 293 -5.55 19.15 5.55
CA ILE A 293 -4.93 18.26 6.55
C ILE A 293 -3.76 18.94 7.26
N THR A 294 -3.01 19.81 6.57
CA THR A 294 -1.92 20.58 7.20
C THR A 294 -2.46 21.64 8.17
N LEU A 295 -3.52 22.34 7.78
CA LEU A 295 -4.19 23.30 8.65
C LEU A 295 -4.80 22.61 9.88
N PHE A 296 -5.47 21.48 9.68
CA PHE A 296 -6.06 20.67 10.74
C PHE A 296 -4.98 20.14 11.71
N ALA A 297 -3.88 19.59 11.17
CA ALA A 297 -2.73 19.14 11.94
C ALA A 297 -2.13 20.23 12.82
N ALA A 298 -1.95 21.43 12.27
CA ALA A 298 -1.38 22.56 13.00
C ALA A 298 -2.20 22.96 14.21
N GLY A 299 -3.52 23.17 14.07
CA GLY A 299 -4.31 23.64 15.21
C GLY A 299 -4.55 22.55 16.27
N HIS A 300 -4.50 21.27 15.87
CA HIS A 300 -4.49 20.16 16.81
C HIS A 300 -3.09 19.82 17.39
N PHE A 301 -2.04 20.55 17.00
CA PHE A 301 -0.70 20.48 17.57
C PHE A 301 -0.45 21.50 18.70
N SER A 302 -1.46 22.32 19.06
CA SER A 302 -1.44 23.44 20.03
C SER A 302 -1.19 24.83 19.44
N PHE A 303 -1.16 24.98 18.10
CA PHE A 303 -1.09 26.29 17.49
C PHE A 303 -2.44 27.01 17.50
N GLU A 304 -2.46 28.23 18.02
CA GLU A 304 -3.64 29.09 18.02
C GLU A 304 -3.65 29.98 16.78
N PHE A 305 -4.68 29.84 15.94
CA PHE A 305 -4.89 30.67 14.77
C PHE A 305 -5.60 31.97 15.15
N ALA A 306 -5.25 33.05 14.46
CA ALA A 306 -6.01 34.30 14.58
C ALA A 306 -7.45 34.11 14.06
N GLU A 307 -8.41 34.82 14.65
CA GLU A 307 -9.80 34.87 14.19
C GLU A 307 -9.94 35.66 12.88
N ARG A 308 -9.37 35.11 11.81
CA ARG A 308 -9.45 35.65 10.45
C ARG A 308 -9.95 34.58 9.50
N PRO A 309 -10.69 34.95 8.44
CA PRO A 309 -11.06 34.01 7.41
C PRO A 309 -9.82 33.42 6.74
N ILE A 310 -9.88 32.12 6.44
CA ILE A 310 -8.79 31.36 5.84
C ILE A 310 -9.10 31.15 4.36
N ASP A 311 -8.15 31.51 3.49
CA ASP A 311 -8.18 31.10 2.09
C ASP A 311 -7.62 29.68 2.00
N PHE A 312 -8.47 28.69 1.74
CA PHE A 312 -8.06 27.29 1.63
C PHE A 312 -7.35 26.97 0.29
N MET A 313 -7.49 27.82 -0.74
CA MET A 313 -6.96 27.60 -2.09
C MET A 313 -5.55 28.17 -2.30
N HIS A 314 -5.21 29.24 -1.58
CA HIS A 314 -3.88 29.86 -1.56
C HIS A 314 -3.21 29.80 -0.18
N MET A 315 -3.86 29.09 0.76
CA MET A 315 -3.44 28.78 2.12
C MET A 315 -2.48 29.81 2.70
N HIS A 316 -3.00 30.86 3.32
CA HIS A 316 -2.19 31.81 4.07
C HIS A 316 -2.70 31.91 5.51
N ALA A 317 -2.12 31.12 6.41
CA ALA A 317 -2.54 31.02 7.80
C ALA A 317 -1.38 31.31 8.74
N ARG A 318 -1.66 32.07 9.80
CA ARG A 318 -0.70 32.42 10.85
C ARG A 318 -1.21 31.90 12.17
N ALA A 319 -0.32 31.23 12.91
CA ALA A 319 -0.64 30.72 14.22
C ALA A 319 0.53 30.92 15.19
N ARG A 320 0.23 30.87 16.49
CA ARG A 320 1.23 31.01 17.55
C ARG A 320 1.06 29.91 18.57
N PHE A 321 2.18 29.49 19.14
CA PHE A 321 2.21 28.61 20.30
C PHE A 321 3.39 29.03 21.16
N ARG A 322 3.12 29.60 22.34
CA ARG A 322 4.17 30.22 23.18
C ARG A 322 5.01 31.19 22.32
N ASP A 323 6.32 30.97 22.25
CA ASP A 323 7.26 31.78 21.48
C ASP A 323 7.38 31.35 20.00
N TYR A 324 6.79 30.21 19.63
CA TYR A 324 6.78 29.73 18.24
C TYR A 324 5.74 30.49 17.41
N ARG A 325 6.16 30.93 16.24
CA ARG A 325 5.30 31.54 15.21
C ARG A 325 5.28 30.64 13.99
N LEU A 326 4.08 30.16 13.62
CA LEU A 326 3.85 29.35 12.44
C LEU A 326 3.25 30.21 11.32
N LEU A 327 3.81 30.09 10.12
CA LEU A 327 3.27 30.61 8.88
C LEU A 327 3.13 29.48 7.87
N LEU A 328 1.89 29.18 7.50
CA LEU A 328 1.56 28.30 6.38
C LEU A 328 1.26 29.18 5.16
N ARG A 329 1.99 29.01 4.07
CA ARG A 329 1.77 29.74 2.81
C ARG A 329 1.83 28.83 1.59
N THR A 330 0.97 29.02 0.59
CA THR A 330 1.15 28.38 -0.73
C THR A 330 2.21 29.10 -1.55
N VAL A 331 3.14 28.36 -2.15
CA VAL A 331 4.12 28.83 -3.12
C VAL A 331 3.81 28.19 -4.47
N THR A 332 3.77 28.99 -5.53
CA THR A 332 3.43 28.49 -6.87
C THR A 332 4.64 28.60 -7.81
N VAL A 333 4.96 27.50 -8.49
CA VAL A 333 5.99 27.46 -9.54
C VAL A 333 5.39 26.82 -10.77
N GLY A 334 5.23 27.61 -11.84
CA GLY A 334 4.52 27.17 -13.04
C GLY A 334 3.05 26.90 -12.73
N LYS A 335 2.59 25.67 -12.97
CA LYS A 335 1.23 25.21 -12.64
C LYS A 335 1.12 24.49 -11.29
N LYS A 336 2.26 24.21 -10.62
CA LYS A 336 2.30 23.43 -9.39
C LYS A 336 2.26 24.35 -8.17
N LYS A 337 1.52 23.92 -7.15
CA LYS A 337 1.39 24.61 -5.87
C LYS A 337 2.05 23.75 -4.80
N ALA A 338 2.89 24.34 -3.97
CA ALA A 338 3.51 23.70 -2.82
C ALA A 338 3.14 24.42 -1.53
N ILE A 339 3.18 23.69 -0.42
CA ILE A 339 2.94 24.19 0.92
C ILE A 339 4.28 24.55 1.54
N MET A 340 4.44 25.80 1.96
CA MET A 340 5.58 26.24 2.75
C MET A 340 5.17 26.31 4.21
N ILE A 341 5.73 25.42 5.03
CA ILE A 341 5.60 25.40 6.48
C ILE A 341 6.79 26.16 7.05
N SER A 342 6.56 27.35 7.62
CA SER A 342 7.61 28.17 8.20
C SER A 342 7.38 28.32 9.71
N VAL A 343 8.31 27.82 10.52
CA VAL A 343 8.29 27.97 11.98
C VAL A 343 9.43 28.89 12.40
N GLN A 344 9.11 29.90 13.21
CA GLN A 344 10.08 30.84 13.75
C GLN A 344 10.03 30.82 15.28
N LYS A 345 11.19 30.67 15.91
CA LYS A 345 11.42 30.98 17.34
C LYS A 345 12.66 31.87 17.43
N GLU A 346 13.83 31.31 17.74
CA GLU A 346 15.12 32.00 17.61
C GLU A 346 15.57 31.99 16.14
N LYS A 347 15.45 30.83 15.50
CA LYS A 347 15.76 30.63 14.09
C LYS A 347 14.48 30.45 13.29
N LEU A 348 14.55 30.78 12.00
CA LEU A 348 13.51 30.47 11.04
C LEU A 348 13.84 29.16 10.33
N TYR A 349 12.95 28.19 10.45
CA TYR A 349 13.04 26.89 9.77
C TYR A 349 11.86 26.71 8.81
N ARG A 350 12.14 26.25 7.59
CA ARG A 350 11.17 26.12 6.52
C ARG A 350 11.22 24.73 5.89
N ILE A 351 10.07 24.10 5.81
CA ILE A 351 9.84 22.85 5.09
C ILE A 351 8.90 23.14 3.92
N LEU A 352 9.31 22.77 2.71
CA LEU A 352 8.46 22.79 1.54
C LEU A 352 7.90 21.40 1.28
N LEU A 353 6.57 21.29 1.24
CA LEU A 353 5.83 20.07 0.95
C LEU A 353 5.08 20.25 -0.39
N LEU A 354 5.43 19.47 -1.40
CA LEU A 354 4.83 19.51 -2.74
C LEU A 354 3.76 18.40 -2.88
N PRO A 355 2.45 18.73 -2.96
CA PRO A 355 1.38 17.76 -3.22
C PRO A 355 1.44 17.23 -4.64
N GLY A 356 1.87 15.98 -4.80
CA GLY A 356 1.99 15.31 -6.08
C GLY A 356 3.10 15.90 -6.95
N GLY A 357 3.83 15.04 -7.66
CA GLY A 357 4.86 15.46 -8.59
C GLY A 357 6.13 14.63 -8.50
N THR A 358 7.15 15.11 -9.19
CA THR A 358 8.40 14.38 -9.41
C THR A 358 9.57 15.09 -8.74
N PRO A 359 10.70 14.40 -8.54
CA PRO A 359 11.94 15.04 -8.08
C PRO A 359 12.38 16.24 -8.93
N ALA A 360 12.11 16.22 -10.25
CA ALA A 360 12.40 17.34 -11.14
C ALA A 360 11.55 18.59 -10.84
N ASP A 361 10.31 18.40 -10.38
CA ASP A 361 9.47 19.50 -9.93
C ASP A 361 10.04 20.15 -8.67
N LEU A 362 10.52 19.33 -7.71
CA LEU A 362 11.19 19.83 -6.50
C LEU A 362 12.42 20.67 -6.84
N GLU A 363 13.22 20.28 -7.83
CA GLU A 363 14.37 21.09 -8.29
C GLU A 363 13.93 22.47 -8.81
N SER A 364 12.80 22.54 -9.51
CA SER A 364 12.22 23.81 -9.95
C SER A 364 11.84 24.70 -8.76
N PHE A 365 11.35 24.14 -7.66
CA PHE A 365 11.11 24.88 -6.42
C PHE A 365 12.43 25.29 -5.73
N ARG A 366 13.43 24.41 -5.65
CA ARG A 366 14.74 24.70 -5.04
C ARG A 366 15.42 25.93 -5.66
N SER A 367 15.27 26.11 -6.97
CA SER A 367 15.84 27.28 -7.68
C SER A 367 15.12 28.61 -7.39
N ARG A 368 13.86 28.57 -6.93
CA ARG A 368 12.99 29.76 -6.78
C ARG A 368 12.68 30.13 -5.33
N CYS A 369 12.82 29.19 -4.40
CA CYS A 369 12.53 29.43 -2.99
C CYS A 369 13.55 28.75 -2.09
N HIS A 370 13.83 29.41 -0.97
CA HIS A 370 14.70 28.89 0.07
C HIS A 370 13.87 28.12 1.09
N ALA A 371 14.20 26.84 1.29
CA ALA A 371 13.74 26.00 2.38
C ALA A 371 14.89 25.08 2.82
N GLU A 372 14.91 24.69 4.08
CA GLU A 372 15.89 23.76 4.62
C GLU A 372 15.56 22.32 4.17
N GLU A 373 14.27 22.02 4.00
CA GLU A 373 13.77 20.72 3.55
C GLU A 373 12.77 20.84 2.39
N PHE A 374 12.82 19.84 1.50
CA PHE A 374 12.00 19.75 0.30
C PHE A 374 11.46 18.32 0.19
N LEU A 375 10.14 18.17 0.29
CA LEU A 375 9.44 16.88 0.37
C LEU A 375 8.34 16.80 -0.69
N ILE A 376 8.11 15.62 -1.27
CA ILE A 376 6.92 15.32 -2.09
C ILE A 376 5.90 14.64 -1.18
N ALA A 377 4.64 15.06 -1.22
CA ALA A 377 3.53 14.32 -0.66
C ALA A 377 2.84 13.50 -1.76
N SER A 378 2.70 12.19 -1.58
CA SER A 378 2.00 11.32 -2.54
C SER A 378 0.76 10.66 -1.91
N PRO A 379 -0.35 10.52 -2.65
CA PRO A 379 -1.51 9.73 -2.23
C PRO A 379 -1.24 8.21 -2.27
N SER A 380 -0.04 7.81 -2.73
CA SER A 380 0.48 6.44 -2.80
C SER A 380 1.73 6.29 -1.93
N ASP A 381 1.97 5.10 -1.38
CA ASP A 381 3.16 4.84 -0.54
C ASP A 381 4.40 4.62 -1.43
N GLU A 382 4.91 5.71 -1.99
CA GLU A 382 6.09 5.71 -2.84
C GLU A 382 7.38 6.00 -2.05
N PRO A 383 8.48 5.25 -2.29
CA PRO A 383 9.76 5.50 -1.64
C PRO A 383 10.25 6.93 -1.85
N GLY A 384 10.61 7.62 -0.77
CA GLY A 384 11.13 9.00 -0.82
C GLY A 384 10.05 10.09 -0.87
N SER A 385 8.77 9.70 -0.87
CA SER A 385 7.65 10.61 -0.68
C SER A 385 7.07 10.50 0.73
N VAL A 386 6.37 11.53 1.19
CA VAL A 386 5.55 11.51 2.40
C VAL A 386 4.16 11.01 2.00
N TYR A 387 3.79 9.82 2.49
CA TYR A 387 2.48 9.24 2.21
C TYR A 387 1.36 10.01 2.92
N LEU A 388 0.58 10.79 2.15
CA LEU A 388 -0.59 11.53 2.63
C LEU A 388 -1.81 11.13 1.81
N SER A 389 -2.76 10.42 2.41
CA SER A 389 -3.94 9.91 1.74
C SER A 389 -5.20 10.17 2.56
N LEU A 390 -6.32 10.49 1.88
CA LEU A 390 -7.63 10.61 2.53
C LEU A 390 -8.04 9.29 3.21
N PHE A 391 -7.43 8.18 2.82
CA PHE A 391 -7.71 6.83 3.30
C PHE A 391 -6.71 6.35 4.36
N ASP A 392 -5.83 7.23 4.84
CA ASP A 392 -4.88 6.92 5.90
C ASP A 392 -4.93 7.96 7.01
N ILE A 393 -5.38 7.53 8.19
CA ILE A 393 -5.47 8.38 9.38
C ILE A 393 -4.10 8.88 9.82
N GLU A 394 -3.04 8.13 9.50
CA GLU A 394 -1.67 8.49 9.82
C GLU A 394 -1.15 9.67 8.99
N SER A 395 -1.87 10.10 7.94
CA SER A 395 -1.57 11.33 7.19
C SER A 395 -1.53 12.55 8.13
N PHE A 396 -2.49 12.63 9.05
CA PHE A 396 -2.53 13.67 10.07
C PHE A 396 -1.28 13.64 10.96
N ARG A 397 -0.89 12.44 11.42
CA ARG A 397 0.29 12.23 12.27
C ARG A 397 1.57 12.63 11.56
N ARG A 398 1.76 12.23 10.30
CA ARG A 398 2.95 12.58 9.51
C ARG A 398 3.09 14.09 9.36
N VAL A 399 1.99 14.81 9.14
CA VAL A 399 2.06 16.28 9.11
C VAL A 399 2.39 16.89 10.47
N GLN A 400 1.86 16.33 11.57
CA GLN A 400 2.27 16.74 12.91
C GLN A 400 3.76 16.48 13.20
N GLN A 401 4.32 15.38 12.72
CA GLN A 401 5.76 15.10 12.81
C GLN A 401 6.59 16.13 12.03
N LEU A 402 6.12 16.58 10.85
CA LEU A 402 6.77 17.66 10.11
C LEU A 402 6.75 19.00 10.89
N LEU A 403 5.62 19.32 11.52
CA LEU A 403 5.49 20.53 12.35
C LEU A 403 6.42 20.46 13.57
N LEU A 404 6.43 19.32 14.26
CA LEU A 404 7.32 19.07 15.38
C LEU A 404 8.79 19.22 14.97
N ARG A 405 9.17 18.62 13.85
CA ARG A 405 10.53 18.72 13.31
C ARG A 405 10.89 20.18 13.07
N ALA A 406 10.03 20.94 12.41
CA ALA A 406 10.25 22.37 12.19
C ALA A 406 10.38 23.17 13.51
N MET A 407 9.63 22.81 14.55
CA MET A 407 9.75 23.44 15.88
C MET A 407 11.08 23.12 16.57
N VAL A 408 11.52 21.86 16.55
CA VAL A 408 12.79 21.44 17.15
C VAL A 408 13.98 22.14 16.47
N TYR A 409 13.98 22.22 15.14
CA TYR A 409 15.07 22.88 14.40
C TYR A 409 15.02 24.42 14.43
N ALA A 410 13.88 25.02 14.76
CA ALA A 410 13.75 26.46 14.97
C ALA A 410 14.22 26.90 16.37
N ASP A 411 14.35 25.96 17.31
CA ASP A 411 14.66 26.19 18.72
C ASP A 411 16.13 25.89 19.06
N GLU A 412 16.93 26.93 19.20
CA GLU A 412 18.34 26.80 19.57
C GLU A 412 18.54 26.71 21.10
N LYS A 413 17.63 27.33 21.88
CA LYS A 413 17.76 27.39 23.34
C LYS A 413 17.22 26.16 24.05
N ARG A 414 16.17 25.55 23.49
CA ARG A 414 15.49 24.34 23.99
C ARG A 414 15.08 24.49 25.46
N ASP A 415 14.50 25.64 25.78
CA ASP A 415 13.97 26.01 27.08
C ASP A 415 12.49 25.64 27.25
N ILE A 416 11.72 25.61 26.16
CA ILE A 416 10.28 25.34 26.14
C ILE A 416 10.01 24.06 25.35
N CYS A 417 9.19 23.18 25.91
CA CYS A 417 8.79 21.95 25.24
C CYS A 417 7.90 22.26 24.03
N PRO A 418 8.24 21.77 22.81
CA PRO A 418 7.46 22.04 21.60
C PRO A 418 6.09 21.35 21.59
N PHE A 419 5.79 20.48 22.57
CA PHE A 419 4.52 19.77 22.65
C PHE A 419 3.52 20.36 23.65
N CYS A 420 3.97 20.66 24.87
CA CYS A 420 3.10 21.12 25.96
C CYS A 420 3.40 22.55 26.42
N GLY A 421 4.54 23.11 26.01
CA GLY A 421 4.93 24.47 26.37
C GLY A 421 5.50 24.62 27.78
N GLU A 422 5.71 23.51 28.49
CA GLU A 422 6.39 23.49 29.80
C GLU A 422 7.91 23.56 29.63
N GLN A 423 8.62 23.93 30.70
CA GLN A 423 10.07 24.06 30.67
C GLN A 423 10.77 22.72 30.43
N LEU A 424 11.81 22.74 29.60
CA LEU A 424 12.70 21.60 29.36
C LEU A 424 13.86 21.62 30.36
N VAL A 425 14.18 20.45 30.89
CA VAL A 425 15.36 20.23 31.74
C VAL A 425 16.47 19.67 30.88
N ALA A 426 17.59 20.38 30.81
CA ALA A 426 18.78 19.90 30.13
C ALA A 426 19.56 18.96 31.05
N GLU A 427 19.84 17.76 30.55
CA GLU A 427 20.63 16.73 31.19
C GLU A 427 21.71 16.29 30.19
N THR A 428 22.94 16.17 30.65
CA THR A 428 23.99 15.54 29.84
C THR A 428 23.93 14.05 30.09
N ASP A 429 23.66 13.26 29.06
CA ASP A 429 23.74 11.81 29.18
C ASP A 429 25.20 11.42 29.39
N LEU A 430 25.50 10.90 30.59
CA LEU A 430 26.85 10.53 31.01
C LEU A 430 27.46 9.43 30.12
N LYS A 431 26.63 8.59 29.48
CA LYS A 431 27.09 7.49 28.62
C LYS A 431 27.43 7.96 27.22
N THR A 432 26.56 8.76 26.61
CA THR A 432 26.70 9.19 25.21
C THR A 432 27.37 10.56 25.06
N ARG A 433 27.57 11.29 26.17
CA ARG A 433 27.96 12.72 26.21
C ARG A 433 27.06 13.61 25.34
N SER A 434 25.86 13.14 25.01
CA SER A 434 24.88 13.91 24.25
C SER A 434 24.10 14.82 25.19
N LEU A 435 23.75 15.99 24.68
CA LEU A 435 22.84 16.90 25.38
C LEU A 435 21.41 16.41 25.16
N ARG A 436 20.72 16.15 26.27
CA ARG A 436 19.36 15.63 26.30
C ARG A 436 18.46 16.64 26.99
N HIS A 437 17.38 17.05 26.34
CA HIS A 437 16.37 17.92 26.92
C HIS A 437 15.12 17.09 27.23
N THR A 438 14.73 17.03 28.50
CA THR A 438 13.58 16.25 28.95
C THR A 438 12.49 17.16 29.50
N CYS A 439 11.26 16.96 29.05
CA CYS A 439 10.10 17.63 29.62
C CYS A 439 9.54 16.81 30.80
N PRO A 440 9.47 17.34 32.03
CA PRO A 440 8.93 16.60 33.18
C PRO A 440 7.41 16.37 33.07
N ALA A 441 6.67 17.28 32.41
CA ALA A 441 5.23 17.20 32.30
C ALA A 441 4.76 16.14 31.30
N CYS A 442 5.22 16.23 30.04
CA CYS A 442 4.79 15.30 28.98
C CYS A 442 5.77 14.17 28.70
N ARG A 443 6.93 14.12 29.39
CA ARG A 443 7.99 13.10 29.22
C ARG A 443 8.67 13.09 27.84
N THR A 444 8.44 14.09 27.00
CA THR A 444 9.16 14.22 25.73
C THR A 444 10.65 14.41 26.01
N VAL A 445 11.46 13.71 25.23
CA VAL A 445 12.91 13.78 25.22
C VAL A 445 13.35 14.26 23.84
N ILE A 446 14.28 15.21 23.81
CA ILE A 446 14.96 15.68 22.60
C ILE A 446 16.45 15.45 22.81
N THR A 447 17.07 14.66 21.94
CA THR A 447 18.51 14.34 22.02
C THR A 447 19.21 14.85 20.78
N GLU A 448 20.34 15.53 20.97
CA GLU A 448 21.21 15.94 19.87
C GLU A 448 22.19 14.82 19.51
N ALA A 449 22.23 14.46 18.23
CA ALA A 449 23.10 13.41 17.69
C ALA A 449 23.88 13.92 16.47
N VAL A 450 25.01 13.26 16.17
CA VAL A 450 25.84 13.56 15.00
C VAL A 450 25.96 12.31 14.15
N CYS A 451 25.67 12.43 12.86
CA CYS A 451 25.85 11.34 11.90
C CYS A 451 27.35 11.06 11.73
N PRO A 452 27.86 9.87 12.09
CA PRO A 452 29.28 9.53 11.94
C PRO A 452 29.73 9.46 10.48
N ALA A 453 28.81 9.17 9.56
CA ALA A 453 29.13 9.04 8.14
C ALA A 453 29.21 10.39 7.41
N GLU A 454 28.37 11.36 7.79
CA GLU A 454 28.26 12.66 7.09
C GLU A 454 28.72 13.86 7.94
N GLY A 455 28.97 13.66 9.23
CA GLY A 455 29.35 14.73 10.16
C GLY A 455 28.23 15.74 10.46
N LYS A 456 27.00 15.48 10.00
CA LYS A 456 25.85 16.38 10.17
C LYS A 456 25.12 16.14 11.49
N THR A 457 24.74 17.23 12.16
CA THR A 457 23.91 17.19 13.37
C THR A 457 22.45 16.92 13.02
N TYR A 458 21.81 16.09 13.84
CA TYR A 458 20.38 15.82 13.75
C TYR A 458 19.80 15.64 15.15
N PHE A 459 18.48 15.76 15.26
CA PHE A 459 17.77 15.59 16.53
C PHE A 459 16.92 14.34 16.49
N GLU A 460 16.87 13.66 17.63
CA GLU A 460 16.00 12.53 17.87
C GLU A 460 14.99 12.89 18.95
N THR A 461 13.78 12.37 18.84
CA THR A 461 12.74 12.56 19.84
C THR A 461 12.24 11.22 20.38
N ALA A 462 12.05 11.15 21.69
CA ALA A 462 11.61 9.94 22.38
C ALA A 462 10.66 10.26 23.54
N ILE A 463 10.10 9.22 24.15
CA ILE A 463 9.27 9.34 25.36
C ILE A 463 10.04 8.69 26.52
N ASN A 464 10.30 9.47 27.58
CA ASN A 464 11.04 8.98 28.73
C ASN A 464 10.29 7.82 29.41
N GLY A 465 10.95 6.66 29.51
CA GLY A 465 10.41 5.45 30.13
C GLY A 465 9.44 4.64 29.26
N TYR A 466 9.35 4.93 27.96
CA TYR A 466 8.55 4.14 27.02
C TYR A 466 9.45 3.30 26.11
N PHE A 467 9.20 1.99 26.09
CA PHE A 467 9.87 1.04 25.22
C PHE A 467 8.81 0.37 24.34
N PRO A 468 8.75 0.70 23.03
CA PRO A 468 7.75 0.13 22.15
C PRO A 468 7.95 -1.39 22.00
N THR A 469 6.85 -2.13 21.80
CA THR A 469 6.93 -3.57 21.52
C THR A 469 7.45 -3.76 20.09
N PRO A 470 8.53 -4.54 19.87
CA PRO A 470 9.09 -4.73 18.54
C PRO A 470 8.07 -5.35 17.58
N VAL A 471 8.02 -4.82 16.35
CA VAL A 471 7.18 -5.37 15.28
C VAL A 471 7.97 -6.45 14.56
N SER A 472 7.42 -7.65 14.45
CA SER A 472 8.04 -8.74 13.69
C SER A 472 7.46 -8.82 12.29
N LEU A 473 8.33 -8.89 11.28
CA LEU A 473 7.92 -9.14 9.91
C LEU A 473 7.59 -10.63 9.77
N SER A 474 6.32 -10.98 9.52
CA SER A 474 5.98 -12.32 9.04
C SER A 474 6.59 -12.56 7.65
N THR A 475 6.89 -13.81 7.30
CA THR A 475 7.68 -14.21 6.12
C THR A 475 7.04 -13.94 4.74
N GLY A 476 6.05 -13.04 4.62
CA GLY A 476 5.31 -12.78 3.38
C GLY A 476 5.81 -11.62 2.51
N GLY A 477 5.11 -11.42 1.39
CA GLY A 477 5.54 -10.62 0.23
C GLY A 477 5.50 -9.09 0.39
N LYS A 478 5.62 -8.35 -0.74
CA LYS A 478 5.72 -6.87 -0.78
C LYS A 478 4.65 -6.10 0.03
N ARG A 479 3.47 -6.67 0.25
CA ARG A 479 2.33 -6.01 0.93
C ARG A 479 2.34 -6.14 2.45
N GLU A 480 2.84 -7.26 2.99
CA GLU A 480 3.13 -7.36 4.43
C GLU A 480 4.18 -6.31 4.84
N ARG A 481 5.10 -5.96 3.93
CA ARG A 481 6.08 -4.88 4.14
C ARG A 481 5.47 -3.47 4.23
N MET A 482 4.29 -3.23 3.64
CA MET A 482 3.60 -1.94 3.69
C MET A 482 2.88 -1.76 5.03
N LEU A 483 2.10 -2.78 5.43
CA LEU A 483 1.47 -2.82 6.75
C LEU A 483 2.52 -2.79 7.86
N TYR A 484 3.59 -3.56 7.70
CA TYR A 484 4.73 -3.54 8.60
C TYR A 484 5.36 -2.15 8.72
N ARG A 485 5.55 -1.42 7.61
CA ARG A 485 6.07 -0.05 7.66
C ARG A 485 5.14 0.88 8.44
N ARG A 486 3.82 0.78 8.24
CA ARG A 486 2.84 1.56 9.01
C ARG A 486 2.83 1.21 10.49
N GLU A 487 2.90 -0.08 10.83
CA GLU A 487 3.02 -0.55 12.21
C GLU A 487 4.29 0.00 12.88
N VAL A 488 5.43 -0.04 12.18
CA VAL A 488 6.70 0.52 12.66
C VAL A 488 6.59 2.04 12.83
N GLU A 489 6.07 2.78 11.87
CA GLU A 489 5.84 4.24 11.97
C GLU A 489 4.94 4.62 13.15
N SER A 490 4.01 3.73 13.53
CA SER A 490 3.08 3.97 14.64
C SER A 490 3.70 3.82 16.04
N LEU A 491 4.88 3.20 16.16
CA LEU A 491 5.45 2.80 17.47
C LEU A 491 5.67 3.96 18.44
N LEU A 492 6.08 5.12 17.92
CA LEU A 492 6.32 6.34 18.71
C LEU A 492 5.23 7.40 18.53
N PHE A 493 4.08 7.01 17.96
CA PHE A 493 2.98 7.93 17.66
C PHE A 493 3.47 9.17 16.90
N LEU A 494 2.95 10.36 17.20
CA LEU A 494 3.33 11.61 16.55
C LEU A 494 4.68 12.16 17.01
N ARG A 495 5.33 11.56 18.02
CA ARG A 495 6.48 12.16 18.70
C ARG A 495 7.82 11.83 18.08
N ASN A 496 7.82 11.38 16.84
CA ASN A 496 9.03 10.97 16.16
C ASN A 496 9.33 11.90 14.97
N ILE A 497 10.51 12.51 14.98
CA ILE A 497 10.98 13.39 13.90
C ILE A 497 11.97 12.71 12.95
N THR A 498 12.45 11.52 13.31
CA THR A 498 13.39 10.70 12.52
C THR A 498 12.73 9.39 12.08
N PRO A 499 13.19 8.74 11.01
CA PRO A 499 12.74 7.38 10.71
C PRO A 499 13.08 6.45 11.88
N ILE A 500 12.30 5.39 12.09
CA ILE A 500 12.55 4.41 13.17
C ILE A 500 12.68 3.00 12.63
N ALA A 501 13.50 2.22 13.32
CA ALA A 501 13.62 0.79 13.12
C ALA A 501 12.47 0.03 13.81
N PRO A 502 12.32 -1.28 13.52
CA PRO A 502 11.18 -2.09 13.98
C PRO A 502 11.10 -2.30 15.49
N ASP A 503 12.20 -2.06 16.19
CA ASP A 503 12.33 -2.05 17.65
C ASP A 503 12.07 -0.65 18.25
N GLY A 504 11.74 0.34 17.42
CA GLY A 504 11.52 1.73 17.80
C GLY A 504 12.81 2.55 17.97
N THR A 505 13.97 2.01 17.60
CA THR A 505 15.22 2.78 17.65
C THR A 505 15.28 3.82 16.52
N PRO A 506 15.74 5.06 16.79
CA PRO A 506 15.83 6.10 15.78
C PRO A 506 16.91 5.76 14.74
N LEU A 507 16.56 5.98 13.48
CA LEU A 507 17.45 5.88 12.33
C LEU A 507 17.96 7.28 11.98
N CYS A 508 19.25 7.38 11.71
CA CYS A 508 19.85 8.61 11.25
C CYS A 508 19.21 9.05 9.93
N PRO A 509 18.67 10.29 9.83
CA PRO A 509 17.99 10.76 8.63
C PRO A 509 18.95 10.92 7.43
N HIS A 510 20.25 11.03 7.68
CA HIS A 510 21.28 11.22 6.67
C HIS A 510 21.73 9.89 6.04
N CYS A 511 22.13 8.91 6.86
CA CYS A 511 22.69 7.65 6.35
C CYS A 511 21.74 6.44 6.49
N GLN A 512 20.57 6.62 7.10
CA GLN A 512 19.54 5.58 7.31
C GLN A 512 20.04 4.37 8.14
N LYS A 513 21.04 4.58 9.02
CA LYS A 513 21.57 3.55 9.94
C LYS A 513 21.28 3.92 11.39
N ILE A 514 21.19 2.89 12.23
CA ILE A 514 21.14 3.05 13.69
C ILE A 514 22.55 3.42 14.16
N HIS A 515 22.65 4.47 14.96
CA HIS A 515 23.89 4.89 15.60
C HIS A 515 23.75 4.75 17.11
N THR A 516 23.58 3.53 17.58
CA THR A 516 23.88 3.22 18.98
C THR A 516 25.39 3.20 19.10
N GLN A 517 25.97 4.11 19.88
CA GLN A 517 27.34 3.95 20.35
C GLN A 517 27.35 2.83 21.40
N GLU A 518 27.12 1.58 21.00
CA GLU A 518 27.67 0.44 21.72
C GLU A 518 29.17 0.47 21.45
N LYS A 519 29.90 1.22 22.28
CA LYS A 519 31.29 0.86 22.52
C LYS A 519 31.24 -0.54 23.10
N THR A 520 31.70 -1.50 22.31
CA THR A 520 32.37 -2.69 22.82
C THR A 520 33.33 -2.22 23.91
N ASP A 521 32.97 -2.45 25.18
CA ASP A 521 33.92 -2.41 26.27
C ASP A 521 34.93 -3.56 26.06
N PRO A 522 36.20 -3.37 26.49
CA PRO A 522 37.38 -4.08 25.99
C PRO A 522 37.40 -5.60 26.19
#